data_AF-A0A9D8HQQ4-F1
#
_entry.id   AF-A0A9D8HQQ4-F1
#
_cell.length_a   1.000
_cell.length_b   1.000
_cell.length_c   1.000
_cell.angle_alpha   90.00
_cell.angle_beta   90.00
_cell.angle_gamma   90.00
#
_symmetry.space_group_name_H-M   'P 1'
#
loop_
_entity.id
_entity.type
_entity.pdbx_description
1 polymer ?
#
loop_
_entity_poly.entity_id
_entity_poly.type
_entity_poly.pdbx_seq_one_letter_code
_entity_poly.pdbx_strand_id
1 'polypeptide(L)' 'MTWIFTAIIISGLISLIFTPVLIRFQKKKNIGQKIRIDGPQSHAIKTGTPT' A
#
# COMPACT_ATOMS: atom_id res chain seq x y z
N MET A 1 22.24 -17.19 15.17
CA MET A 1 21.44 -17.49 13.95
C MET A 1 19.93 -17.47 14.19
N THR A 2 19.42 -17.84 15.37
CA THR A 2 17.97 -17.78 15.69
C THR A 2 17.35 -16.38 15.70
N TRP A 3 18.13 -15.35 16.06
CA TRP A 3 17.69 -13.96 16.07
C TRP A 3 17.28 -13.40 14.70
N ILE A 4 17.84 -13.94 13.60
CA ILE A 4 17.44 -13.55 12.24
C ILE A 4 15.98 -13.98 11.97
N PHE A 5 15.64 -15.23 12.30
CA PHE A 5 14.30 -15.76 12.03
C PHE A 5 13.23 -15.06 12.88
N THR A 6 13.53 -14.76 14.13
CA THR A 6 12.61 -14.01 15.00
C THR A 6 12.40 -12.57 14.50
N ALA A 7 13.45 -11.89 14.05
CA ALA A 7 13.34 -10.55 13.47
C ALA A 7 12.48 -10.53 12.19
N ILE A 8 12.64 -11.52 11.30
CA ILE A 8 11.83 -11.65 10.07
C ILE A 8 10.34 -11.82 10.42
N ILE A 9 10.03 -12.71 11.36
CA ILE A 9 8.64 -12.99 11.75
C ILE A 9 7.99 -11.75 12.38
N ILE A 10 8.70 -11.10 13.32
CA ILE A 10 8.19 -9.93 14.03
C ILE A 10 7.99 -8.75 13.07
N SER A 11 8.97 -8.44 12.22
CA SER A 11 8.86 -7.36 11.24
C SER A 11 7.76 -7.61 10.20
N GLY A 12 7.61 -8.86 9.74
CA GLY A 12 6.53 -9.26 8.81
C GLY A 12 5.14 -9.04 9.42
N LEU A 13 4.95 -9.48 10.68
CA LEU A 13 3.68 -9.27 11.40
C LEU A 13 3.36 -7.78 11.60
N ILE A 14 4.35 -6.99 12.00
CA ILE A 14 4.18 -5.54 12.17
C ILE A 14 3.80 -4.89 10.84
N SER A 15 4.49 -5.23 9.75
CA SER A 15 4.22 -4.68 8.42
C SER A 15 2.80 -5.00 7.94
N LEU A 16 2.35 -6.26 8.10
CA LEU A 16 1.00 -6.67 7.72
C LEU A 16 -0.09 -5.90 8.47
N ILE A 17 0.13 -5.58 9.75
CA ILE A 17 -0.83 -4.84 10.58
C ILE A 17 -0.80 -3.34 10.26
N PHE A 18 0.38 -2.75 10.07
CA PHE A 18 0.52 -1.29 9.86
C PHE A 18 0.23 -0.84 8.42
N THR A 19 0.49 -1.68 7.42
CA THR A 19 0.26 -1.37 6.00
C THR A 19 -1.18 -0.90 5.70
N PRO A 20 -2.26 -1.56 6.13
CA PRO A 20 -3.62 -1.09 5.85
C PRO A 20 -3.93 0.26 6.49
N VAL A 21 -3.34 0.56 7.65
CA VAL A 21 -3.48 1.87 8.30
C VAL A 21 -2.80 2.95 7.46
N LEU A 22 -1.60 2.68 6.96
CA LEU A 22 -0.85 3.58 6.09
C LEU A 22 -1.60 3.83 4.77
N ILE A 23 -2.20 2.81 4.15
CA ILE A 23 -2.98 2.94 2.92
C ILE A 23 -4.20 3.85 3.17
N ARG A 24 -4.93 3.64 4.26
CA ARG A 24 -6.08 4.50 4.64
C ARG A 24 -5.66 5.95 4.86
N PHE A 25 -4.52 6.17 5.50
CA PHE A 25 -3.96 7.50 5.72
C PHE A 25 -3.61 8.21 4.41
N GLN A 26 -2.90 7.53 3.49
CA GLN A 26 -2.54 8.10 2.20
C GLN A 26 -3.78 8.41 1.34
N LYS A 27 -4.76 7.51 1.34
CA LYS A 27 -6.06 7.73 0.69
C LYS A 27 -6.79 8.95 1.26
N LYS A 28 -6.81 9.13 2.60
CA LYS A 28 -7.41 10.32 3.24
C LYS A 28 -6.71 11.61 2.83
N LYS A 29 -5.40 11.57 2.61
CA LYS A 29 -4.62 12.72 2.14
C LYS A 29 -4.73 12.96 0.62
N ASN A 30 -5.55 12.17 -0.09
CA ASN A 30 -5.64 12.17 -1.55
C ASN A 30 -4.26 12.04 -2.22
N ILE A 31 -3.32 11.37 -1.54
CA ILE A 31 -2.02 10.99 -2.11
C ILE A 31 -2.33 9.76 -2.95
N GLY A 32 -2.55 9.97 -4.24
CA GLY A 32 -2.92 8.94 -5.20
C GLY A 32 -2.73 9.48 -6.61
N GLN A 33 -2.30 8.63 -7.54
CA GLN A 33 -2.09 9.06 -8.91
C GLN A 33 -3.44 9.43 -9.53
N LYS A 34 -3.56 10.66 -10.05
CA LYS A 34 -4.70 11.03 -10.90
C LYS A 34 -4.59 10.24 -12.19
N ILE A 35 -5.58 9.40 -12.48
CA ILE A 35 -5.61 8.67 -13.74
C ILE A 35 -5.98 9.64 -14.85
N ARG A 36 -5.13 9.70 -15.87
CA ARG A 36 -5.36 10.52 -17.05
C ARG A 36 -6.48 9.88 -17.88
N ILE A 37 -7.43 10.69 -18.31
CA ILE A 37 -8.63 10.29 -19.09
C ILE A 37 -8.31 9.67 -20.46
N ASP A 38 -7.08 9.80 -20.96
CA ASP A 38 -6.65 9.28 -22.26
C ASP A 38 -6.30 7.77 -22.27
N GLY A 39 -6.35 7.09 -21.13
CA GLY A 39 -5.96 5.67 -20.98
C GLY A 39 -7.11 4.68 -21.21
N PRO A 40 -6.81 3.37 -21.41
CA PRO A 40 -7.84 2.34 -21.55
C PRO A 40 -8.72 2.27 -20.29
N GLN A 41 -10.04 2.03 -20.45
CA GLN A 41 -10.98 1.95 -19.33
C GLN A 41 -10.55 0.99 -18.21
N SER A 42 -9.81 -0.08 -18.54
CA SER A 42 -9.25 -1.01 -17.55
C SER A 42 -8.31 -0.35 -16.54
N HIS A 43 -7.62 0.74 -16.91
CA HIS A 43 -6.73 1.47 -16.00
C HIS A 43 -7.49 2.28 -14.95
N ALA A 44 -8.74 2.69 -15.21
CA ALA A 44 -9.56 3.45 -14.25
C ALA A 44 -9.84 2.68 -12.95
N ILE A 45 -9.74 1.35 -12.97
CA ILE A 45 -9.94 0.49 -11.79
C ILE A 45 -8.83 0.72 -10.73
N LYS A 46 -7.65 1.20 -11.15
CA LYS A 46 -6.51 1.50 -10.27
C LYS A 46 -6.56 2.93 -9.72
N THR A 47 -7.67 3.65 -9.91
CA THR A 47 -7.78 5.05 -9.46
C THR A 47 -7.84 5.13 -7.94
N GLY A 48 -7.04 6.01 -7.35
CA GLY A 48 -7.11 6.32 -5.93
C GLY A 48 -6.37 5.35 -5.01
N THR A 49 -5.69 4.33 -5.55
CA THR A 49 -4.60 3.66 -4.83
C THR A 49 -3.32 4.49 -5.05
N PRO A 50 -2.73 5.10 -4.00
CA PRO A 50 -1.29 5.33 -4.05
C PRO A 50 -0.68 3.96 -4.29
N THR A 51 0.22 3.84 -5.27
CA THR A 51 0.95 2.59 -5.53
C THR A 51 1.33 1.86 -4.25
#